data_AF-A0A2W7AAW3-F1
#
_entry.id   AF-A0A2W7AAW3-F1
#
_cell.length_a   1.000
_cell.length_b   1.000
_cell.length_c   1.000
_cell.angle_alpha   90.00
_cell.angle_beta   90.00
_cell.angle_gamma   90.00
#
_symmetry.space_group_name_H-M   'P 1'
#
loop_
_entity.id
_entity.type
_entity.pdbx_description
1 polymer ?
#
loop_
_entity_poly.entity_id
_entity_poly.type
_entity_poly.pdbx_seq_one_letter_code
_entity_poly.pdbx_strand_id
1 'polypeptide(L)'
;MSPLSSLTISNDGFAFNVTTGESYTLNRCAQMVLHRLRSSETQEQIVQAIASEFGMAQGIVERDVADFFQQLHRLGFAGANS
;
A
#
# COMPACT_ATOMS: atom_id res chain seq x y z
N MET A 1 -7.52 -15.09 -6.33
CA MET A 1 -7.93 -13.86 -5.62
C MET A 1 -6.68 -13.28 -4.99
N SER A 2 -6.36 -12.02 -5.27
CA SER A 2 -5.20 -11.37 -4.66
C SER A 2 -5.50 -11.12 -3.17
N PRO A 3 -4.58 -11.37 -2.23
CA PRO A 3 -4.84 -11.17 -0.79
C PRO A 3 -5.33 -9.76 -0.44
N LEU A 4 -4.91 -8.75 -1.21
CA LEU A 4 -5.39 -7.37 -1.17
C LEU A 4 -6.91 -7.18 -1.38
N SER A 5 -7.60 -8.14 -2.00
CA SER A 5 -9.05 -8.05 -2.23
C SER A 5 -9.88 -8.35 -0.97
N SER A 6 -9.30 -8.96 0.06
CA SER A 6 -9.96 -9.14 1.36
C SER A 6 -9.88 -7.90 2.25
N LEU A 7 -9.10 -6.88 1.86
CA LEU A 7 -8.96 -5.65 2.61
C LEU A 7 -10.04 -4.65 2.19
N THR A 8 -10.99 -4.34 3.05
CA THR A 8 -11.92 -3.22 2.83
C THR A 8 -11.25 -1.94 3.32
N ILE A 9 -11.24 -0.88 2.52
CA ILE A 9 -10.60 0.40 2.87
C ILE A 9 -11.66 1.50 2.83
N SER A 10 -11.78 2.26 3.92
CA SER A 10 -12.63 3.44 4.05
C SER A 10 -11.86 4.71 3.68
N ASN A 11 -12.60 5.75 3.28
CA ASN A 11 -12.02 7.05 2.89
C ASN A 11 -11.26 7.74 4.04
N ASP A 12 -11.60 7.45 5.29
CA ASP A 12 -10.94 8.01 6.48
C ASP A 12 -9.66 7.24 6.87
N GLY A 13 -9.21 6.28 6.04
CA GLY A 13 -7.98 5.52 6.25
C GLY A 13 -8.13 4.29 7.14
N PHE A 14 -9.35 3.88 7.48
CA PHE A 14 -9.56 2.60 8.15
C PHE A 14 -9.51 1.45 7.15
N ALA A 15 -8.78 0.37 7.48
CA ALA A 15 -8.73 -0.83 6.68
C ALA A 15 -9.09 -2.07 7.50
N PHE A 16 -9.96 -2.93 6.97
CA PHE A 16 -10.46 -4.13 7.62
C PHE A 16 -10.23 -5.36 6.76
N ASN A 17 -9.55 -6.37 7.30
CA ASN A 17 -9.37 -7.65 6.62
C ASN A 17 -10.55 -8.57 6.93
N VAL A 18 -11.42 -8.82 5.94
CA VAL A 18 -12.62 -9.66 6.14
C VAL A 18 -12.30 -11.13 6.41
N THR A 19 -11.08 -11.58 6.11
CA THR A 19 -10.66 -12.98 6.31
C THR A 19 -10.14 -13.22 7.72
N THR A 20 -9.39 -12.28 8.30
CA THR A 20 -8.78 -12.43 9.64
C THR A 20 -9.56 -11.69 10.73
N GLY A 21 -10.39 -10.71 10.37
CA GLY A 21 -11.05 -9.81 11.31
C GLY A 21 -10.16 -8.68 11.84
N GLU A 22 -8.94 -8.54 11.32
CA GLU A 22 -8.00 -7.51 11.76
C GLU A 22 -8.32 -6.14 11.17
N SER A 23 -8.01 -5.11 11.96
CA SER A 23 -8.21 -3.71 11.59
C SER A 23 -6.88 -2.95 11.61
N TYR A 24 -6.72 -2.06 10.65
CA TYR A 24 -5.52 -1.25 10.44
C TYR A 24 -5.91 0.21 10.22
N THR A 25 -4.99 1.12 10.57
CA THR A 25 -5.11 2.54 10.23
C THR A 25 -4.04 2.89 9.21
N LEU A 26 -4.46 3.55 8.14
CA LEU A 26 -3.64 3.90 7.00
C LEU A 26 -3.52 5.42 6.89
N ASN A 27 -2.29 5.91 6.82
CA ASN A 27 -2.05 7.28 6.39
C ASN A 27 -2.36 7.44 4.89
N ARG A 28 -2.36 8.68 4.41
CA ARG A 28 -2.70 8.99 3.02
C ARG A 28 -1.76 8.34 2.00
N CYS A 29 -0.47 8.23 2.32
CA CYS A 29 0.50 7.53 1.47
C CYS A 29 0.17 6.05 1.34
N ALA A 30 -0.08 5.36 2.45
CA ALA A 30 -0.44 3.95 2.48
C ALA A 30 -1.75 3.66 1.73
N GLN A 31 -2.76 4.54 1.88
CA GLN A 31 -3.99 4.45 1.09
C GLN A 31 -3.70 4.54 -0.41
N MET A 32 -2.84 5.47 -0.83
CA MET A 32 -2.47 5.60 -2.24
C MET A 32 -1.68 4.39 -2.75
N VAL A 33 -0.72 3.86 -1.97
CA VAL A 33 0.01 2.63 -2.33
C VAL A 33 -0.98 1.49 -2.57
N LEU A 34 -1.91 1.26 -1.64
CA LEU A 34 -2.88 0.16 -1.76
C LEU A 34 -3.85 0.34 -2.93
N HIS A 35 -4.29 1.58 -3.20
CA HIS A 35 -5.16 1.88 -4.34
C HIS A 35 -4.44 1.60 -5.68
N ARG A 36 -3.19 2.06 -5.81
CA ARG A 36 -2.39 1.87 -7.04
C ARG A 36 -1.95 0.41 -7.24
N LEU A 37 -1.68 -0.30 -6.15
CA LEU A 37 -1.42 -1.74 -6.19
C LEU A 37 -2.60 -2.54 -6.75
N ARG A 38 -3.84 -2.13 -6.46
CA ARG A 38 -5.04 -2.76 -7.04
C ARG A 38 -5.18 -2.50 -8.54
N SER A 39 -4.58 -1.41 -9.03
CA SER A 39 -4.50 -1.07 -10.45
C SER A 39 -3.29 -1.71 -11.15
N SER A 40 -2.56 -2.61 -10.48
CA SER A 40 -1.37 -3.29 -11.00
C SER A 40 -0.22 -2.34 -11.39
N GLU A 41 -0.13 -1.17 -10.76
CA GLU A 41 1.01 -0.26 -10.95
C GLU A 41 2.29 -0.81 -10.32
N THR A 42 3.44 -0.49 -10.92
CA THR A 42 4.75 -0.89 -10.39
C THR A 42 5.16 -0.04 -9.20
N GLN A 43 6.13 -0.52 -8.42
CA GLN A 43 6.66 0.22 -7.27
C GLN A 43 7.22 1.60 -7.70
N GLU A 44 7.90 1.67 -8.83
CA GLU A 44 8.44 2.93 -9.36
C GLU A 44 7.33 3.93 -9.71
N GLN A 45 6.25 3.46 -10.33
CA GLN A 45 5.08 4.30 -10.65
C GLN A 45 4.43 4.84 -9.38
N ILE A 46 4.29 4.00 -8.35
CA ILE A 46 3.74 4.37 -7.05
C ILE A 46 4.61 5.42 -6.36
N VAL A 47 5.93 5.20 -6.34
CA VAL A 47 6.90 6.15 -5.77
C VAL A 47 6.80 7.51 -6.47
N GLN A 48 6.81 7.53 -7.81
CA GLN A 48 6.73 8.76 -8.57
C GLN A 48 5.43 9.52 -8.29
N ALA A 49 4.32 8.80 -8.18
CA ALA A 49 3.04 9.40 -7.85
C ALA A 49 3.01 10.02 -6.45
N ILE A 50 3.54 9.32 -5.44
CA ILE A 50 3.61 9.83 -4.06
C ILE A 50 4.55 11.03 -3.97
N ALA A 51 5.74 10.94 -4.57
CA ALA A 51 6.70 12.04 -4.58
C ALA A 51 6.09 13.31 -5.20
N SER A 52 5.36 13.15 -6.32
CA SER A 52 4.66 14.25 -7.00
C SER A 52 3.51 14.82 -6.18
N GLU A 53 2.62 13.97 -5.64
CA GLU A 53 1.43 14.42 -4.91
C GLU A 53 1.78 15.15 -3.61
N PHE A 54 2.82 14.71 -2.90
CA PHE A 54 3.19 15.24 -1.59
C PHE A 54 4.39 16.19 -1.61
N GLY A 55 4.99 16.43 -2.78
CA GLY A 55 6.19 17.28 -2.91
C GLY A 55 7.40 16.75 -2.15
N MET A 56 7.51 15.42 -2.00
CA MET A 56 8.56 14.76 -1.23
C MET A 56 9.74 14.35 -2.11
N ALA A 57 10.93 14.26 -1.50
CA ALA A 57 12.12 13.76 -2.19
C ALA A 57 11.96 12.28 -2.53
N GLN A 58 12.24 11.91 -3.78
CA GLN A 58 12.05 10.56 -4.30
C GLN A 58 12.75 9.49 -3.44
N GLY A 59 14.01 9.72 -3.04
CA GLY A 59 14.74 8.75 -2.20
C GLY A 59 14.21 8.59 -0.76
N ILE A 60 13.35 9.49 -0.27
CA ILE A 60 12.61 9.27 0.99
C ILE A 60 11.42 8.36 0.70
N VAL A 61 10.63 8.72 -0.33
CA VAL A 61 9.45 7.96 -0.75
C VAL A 61 9.79 6.52 -1.13
N GLU A 62 10.89 6.30 -1.84
CA GLU A 62 11.35 4.95 -2.22
C GLU A 62 11.56 4.05 -1.01
N ARG A 63 12.21 4.57 0.04
CA ARG A 63 12.46 3.83 1.28
C ARG A 63 11.16 3.55 2.03
N ASP A 64 10.32 4.57 2.20
CA ASP A 64 9.05 4.44 2.92
C ASP A 64 8.10 3.46 2.21
N VAL A 65 8.03 3.52 0.87
CA VAL A 65 7.24 2.60 0.06
C VAL A 65 7.82 1.19 0.19
N ALA A 66 9.12 1.00 0.02
CA ALA A 66 9.75 -0.31 0.17
C ALA A 66 9.47 -0.94 1.55
N ASP A 67 9.60 -0.16 2.63
CA ASP A 67 9.29 -0.61 3.99
C ASP A 67 7.81 -1.00 4.14
N PHE A 68 6.90 -0.25 3.52
CA PHE A 68 5.49 -0.57 3.52
C PHE A 68 5.19 -1.86 2.75
N PHE A 69 5.82 -2.08 1.61
CA PHE A 69 5.72 -3.35 0.87
C PHE A 69 6.19 -4.54 1.71
N GLN A 70 7.28 -4.38 2.47
CA GLN A 70 7.74 -5.42 3.40
C GLN A 70 6.72 -5.71 4.50
N GLN A 71 6.00 -4.70 5.00
CA GLN A 71 4.90 -4.91 5.94
C GLN A 71 3.74 -5.68 5.31
N LEU A 72 3.34 -5.31 4.09
CA LEU A 72 2.29 -6.02 3.35
C LEU A 72 2.67 -7.49 3.10
N HIS A 73 3.93 -7.77 2.78
CA HIS A 73 4.42 -9.14 2.63
C HIS A 73 4.35 -9.92 3.95
N ARG A 74 4.78 -9.32 5.07
CA ARG A 74 4.69 -9.96 6.41
C ARG A 74 3.24 -10.25 6.83
N LEU A 75 2.31 -9.39 6.44
CA LEU A 75 0.87 -9.57 6.69
C LEU A 75 0.18 -10.50 5.68
N GLY A 76 0.92 -10.99 4.67
CA GLY A 76 0.38 -11.86 3.62
C GLY A 76 -0.47 -11.14 2.57
N PHE A 77 -0.44 -9.81 2.52
CA PHE A 77 -1.20 -9.00 1.56
C PHE A 77 -0.52 -8.86 0.18
N ALA A 78 0.80 -8.99 0.14
CA ALA A 78 1.59 -9.03 -1.08
C ALA A 78 2.27 -10.40 -1.20
N GLY A 79 1.94 -11.14 -2.25
CA GLY A 79 2.73 -12.32 -2.63
C GLY A 79 4.08 -11.87 -3.16
N ALA A 80 5.14 -12.61 -2.85
CA ALA A 80 6.45 -12.47 -3.47
C ALA A 80 6.32 -12.68 -5.00
N ASN A 81 5.94 -11.63 -5.73
CA ASN A 81 6.23 -11.56 -7.14
C ASN A 81 7.65 -11.03 -7.25
N SER A 82 8.56 -12.01 -7.28
CA SER A 82 9.94 -11.94 -7.70
C SER A 82 10.13 -11.20 -9.03
#